data_AF-A0AAI9L1D8-F1
#
_entry.id   AF-A0AAI9L1D8-F1
#
_cell.length_a   1.000
_cell.length_b   1.000
_cell.length_c   1.000
_cell.angle_alpha   90.00
_cell.angle_beta   90.00
_cell.angle_gamma   90.00
#
_symmetry.space_group_name_H-M   'P 1'
#
loop_
_entity.id
_entity.type
_entity.pdbx_description
1 polymer ?
#
loop_
_entity_poly.entity_id
_entity_poly.type
_entity_poly.pdbx_seq_one_letter_code
_entity_poly.pdbx_strand_id
1 'polypeptide(L)'
;MKAPDITTTLYLHLNAFTSEPLICTCDMSHFGHALISTCEVSVPFPEITPEYLAERKMSALREQQQKILSDAQIKANELEDQVQKLLCVERQTPTKA
;
A
#
# COMPACT_ATOMS: atom_id res chain seq x y z
N MET A 1 -11.50 -19.04 23.51
CA MET A 1 -10.23 -19.80 23.57
C MET A 1 -9.31 -19.19 22.53
N LYS A 2 -8.13 -18.69 22.94
CA LYS A 2 -7.13 -18.15 22.01
C LYS A 2 -6.66 -19.29 21.10
N ALA A 3 -6.71 -19.08 19.78
CA ALA A 3 -6.18 -20.07 18.84
C ALA A 3 -4.65 -20.18 19.02
N PRO A 4 -4.08 -21.37 18.82
CA PRO A 4 -2.63 -21.56 18.93
C PRO A 4 -1.90 -20.74 17.87
N ASP A 5 -0.67 -20.32 18.18
CA ASP A 5 0.20 -19.68 17.20
C ASP A 5 0.46 -20.65 16.04
N ILE A 6 0.51 -20.11 14.83
CA ILE A 6 0.78 -20.87 13.61
C ILE A 6 2.29 -20.97 13.43
N THR A 7 2.83 -22.16 13.58
CA THR A 7 4.22 -22.43 13.19
C THR A 7 4.28 -22.72 11.70
N THR A 8 5.10 -21.97 10.96
CA THR A 8 5.31 -22.18 9.53
C THR A 8 6.78 -22.04 9.18
N THR A 9 7.20 -22.79 8.16
CA THR A 9 8.53 -22.63 7.57
C THR A 9 8.46 -21.60 6.45
N LEU A 10 9.30 -20.57 6.55
CA LEU A 10 9.56 -19.63 5.47
C LEU A 10 10.83 -20.05 4.74
N TYR A 11 10.80 -19.93 3.43
CA TYR A 11 11.89 -20.24 2.53
C TYR A 11 12.46 -18.94 1.99
N LEU A 12 13.76 -18.75 2.15
CA LEU A 12 14.46 -17.56 1.67
C LEU A 12 15.19 -17.93 0.38
N HIS A 13 14.86 -17.24 -0.70
CA HIS A 13 15.43 -17.48 -2.03
C HIS A 13 16.17 -16.25 -2.56
N LEU A 14 17.19 -16.46 -3.38
CA LEU A 14 17.68 -15.44 -4.30
C LEU A 14 16.88 -15.52 -5.59
N ASN A 15 16.41 -14.36 -6.06
CA ASN A 15 15.75 -14.25 -7.33
C ASN A 15 16.79 -14.26 -8.48
N ALA A 16 16.45 -14.88 -9.60
CA ALA A 16 17.27 -14.83 -10.82
C ALA A 16 17.26 -13.43 -11.48
N PHE A 17 16.25 -12.61 -11.19
CA PHE A 17 16.03 -11.31 -11.84
C PHE A 17 16.45 -10.10 -11.01
N THR A 18 16.56 -10.25 -9.68
CA THR A 18 16.85 -9.16 -8.75
C THR A 18 17.83 -9.63 -7.69
N SER A 19 18.76 -8.75 -7.28
CA SER A 19 19.72 -9.05 -6.21
C SER A 19 19.10 -9.06 -4.81
N GLU A 20 17.80 -8.76 -4.69
CA GLU A 20 17.08 -8.76 -3.43
C GLU A 20 16.57 -10.17 -3.08
N PRO A 21 16.68 -10.58 -1.80
CA PRO A 21 16.17 -11.86 -1.34
C PRO A 21 14.64 -11.86 -1.32
N LEU A 22 14.06 -12.98 -1.72
CA LEU A 22 12.62 -13.24 -1.70
C LEU A 22 12.29 -14.17 -0.53
N ILE A 23 11.22 -13.88 0.20
CA ILE A 23 10.69 -14.75 1.25
C ILE A 23 9.40 -15.40 0.75
N CYS A 24 9.37 -16.73 0.76
CA CYS A 24 8.27 -17.54 0.28
C CYS A 24 7.75 -18.49 1.37
N THR A 25 6.49 -18.89 1.26
CA THR A 25 5.89 -19.91 2.14
C THR A 25 6.12 -21.34 1.64
N CYS A 26 6.83 -21.51 0.52
CA CYS A 26 7.18 -22.80 -0.07
C CYS A 26 8.50 -22.70 -0.85
N ASP A 27 9.08 -23.85 -1.20
CA ASP A 27 10.30 -23.89 -2.00
C ASP A 27 10.05 -23.56 -3.47
N MET A 28 10.57 -22.41 -3.90
CA MET A 28 10.47 -21.89 -5.26
C MET A 28 11.64 -22.32 -6.18
N SER A 29 12.49 -23.26 -5.75
CA SER A 29 13.66 -23.69 -6.54
C SER A 29 13.29 -24.22 -7.93
N HIS A 30 12.14 -24.85 -8.05
CA HIS A 30 11.61 -25.36 -9.33
C HIS A 30 11.27 -24.26 -10.34
N PHE A 31 11.15 -23.00 -9.91
CA PHE A 31 10.87 -21.84 -10.76
C PHE A 31 12.13 -21.03 -11.11
N GLY A 32 13.33 -21.57 -10.82
CA GLY A 32 14.61 -20.95 -11.16
C GLY A 32 15.16 -20.02 -10.08
N HIS A 33 14.57 -20.03 -8.88
CA HIS A 33 15.11 -19.31 -7.72
C HIS A 33 16.12 -20.18 -6.96
N ALA A 34 17.15 -19.59 -6.35
CA ALA A 34 18.11 -20.36 -5.55
C ALA A 34 17.69 -20.33 -4.07
N LEU A 35 17.39 -21.49 -3.47
CA LEU A 35 17.09 -21.58 -2.04
C LEU A 35 18.36 -21.29 -1.22
N ILE A 36 18.30 -20.27 -0.37
CA ILE A 36 19.39 -19.84 0.51
C ILE A 36 19.28 -20.53 1.87
N SER A 37 18.08 -20.48 2.45
CA SER A 37 17.83 -20.95 3.82
C SER A 37 16.35 -21.19 4.06
N THR A 38 16.05 -21.89 5.14
CA THR A 38 14.70 -22.04 5.68
C THR A 38 14.70 -21.55 7.12
N CYS A 39 13.61 -20.89 7.52
CA CYS A 39 13.45 -20.36 8.86
C CYS A 39 12.06 -20.73 9.36
N GLU A 40 12.00 -21.37 10.52
CA GLU A 40 10.74 -21.66 11.19
C GLU A 40 10.34 -20.42 12.00
N VAL A 41 9.12 -19.94 11.76
CA VAL A 41 8.56 -18.76 12.43
C VAL A 41 7.25 -19.12 13.10
N SER A 42 7.04 -18.53 14.28
CA SER A 42 5.75 -18.57 14.95
C SER A 42 4.96 -17.31 14.62
N VAL A 43 3.82 -17.48 13.93
CA VAL A 43 2.91 -16.40 13.58
C VAL A 43 1.78 -16.39 14.61
N PRO A 44 1.64 -15.32 15.42
CA PRO A 44 0.59 -15.26 16.41
C PRO A 44 -0.77 -15.25 15.72
N PHE A 45 -1.66 -16.16 16.13
CA PHE A 45 -3.02 -16.14 15.61
C PHE A 45 -3.78 -15.00 16.30
N PRO A 46 -4.29 -14.00 15.55
CA PRO A 46 -5.03 -12.90 16.16
C PRO A 46 -6.32 -13.45 16.76
N GLU A 47 -6.60 -13.07 18.00
CA GLU A 47 -7.90 -13.39 18.59
C GLU A 47 -8.97 -12.57 17.86
N ILE A 48 -9.80 -13.26 17.06
CA ILE A 48 -10.84 -12.62 16.28
C ILE A 48 -12.01 -12.32 17.20
N THR A 49 -11.95 -11.17 17.88
CA THR A 49 -13.06 -10.63 18.66
C THR A 49 -13.90 -9.65 17.84
N PRO A 50 -15.15 -9.38 18.24
CA PRO A 50 -15.95 -8.33 17.62
C PRO A 50 -15.26 -6.96 17.63
N GLU A 51 -14.54 -6.64 18.71
CA GLU A 51 -13.77 -5.40 18.86
C GLU A 51 -12.62 -5.34 17.86
N TYR A 52 -11.84 -6.42 17.72
CA TYR A 52 -10.78 -6.52 16.72
C TYR A 52 -11.31 -6.30 15.30
N LEU A 53 -12.44 -6.91 14.96
CA LEU A 53 -13.09 -6.73 13.66
C LEU A 53 -13.60 -5.30 13.46
N ALA A 54 -14.16 -4.68 14.52
CA ALA A 54 -14.63 -3.30 14.48
C ALA A 54 -13.47 -2.33 14.26
N GLU A 55 -12.34 -2.49 14.96
CA GLU A 55 -11.13 -1.70 14.77
C GLU A 55 -10.58 -1.82 13.36
N ARG A 56 -10.48 -3.04 12.81
CA ARG A 56 -10.03 -3.26 11.43
C ARG A 56 -10.95 -2.55 10.41
N LYS A 57 -12.26 -2.60 10.61
CA LYS A 57 -13.23 -1.87 9.77
C LYS A 57 -13.08 -0.35 9.91
N MET A 58 -12.90 0.16 11.13
CA MET A 58 -12.69 1.58 11.37
C MET A 58 -11.41 2.08 10.70
N SER A 59 -10.31 1.33 10.80
CA SER A 59 -9.05 1.68 10.13
C SER A 59 -9.22 1.72 8.62
N ALA A 60 -9.88 0.72 8.02
CA ALA A 60 -10.15 0.70 6.58
C ALA A 60 -10.99 1.91 6.13
N LEU A 61 -12.01 2.29 6.93
CA LEU A 61 -12.83 3.47 6.66
C LEU A 61 -12.02 4.77 6.76
N ARG A 62 -11.11 4.88 7.74
CA ARG A 62 -10.22 6.04 7.90
C ARG A 62 -9.23 6.15 6.73
N GLU A 63 -8.66 5.04 6.28
CA GLU A 63 -7.78 5.01 5.10
C GLU A 63 -8.53 5.44 3.84
N GLN A 64 -9.76 4.94 3.65
CA GLN A 64 -10.61 5.35 2.53
C GLN A 64 -10.95 6.84 2.59
N GLN A 65 -11.28 7.36 3.78
CA GLN A 65 -11.53 8.79 3.98
C GLN A 65 -10.30 9.62 3.62
N GLN A 66 -9.12 9.23 4.12
CA GLN A 66 -7.87 9.94 3.85
C GLN A 66 -7.55 9.97 2.35
N LYS A 67 -7.77 8.85 1.65
CA LYS A 67 -7.61 8.78 0.20
C LYS A 67 -8.55 9.75 -0.52
N ILE A 68 -9.83 9.76 -0.16
CA ILE A 68 -10.82 10.67 -0.77
C ILE A 68 -10.43 12.13 -0.56
N LEU A 69 -9.98 12.49 0.65
CA LEU A 69 -9.52 13.86 0.93
C LEU A 69 -8.29 14.24 0.10
N SER A 70 -7.33 13.33 -0.04
CA SER A 70 -6.16 13.55 -0.89
C SER A 70 -6.57 13.76 -2.36
N ASP A 71 -7.45 12.90 -2.87
CA ASP A 71 -7.93 13.00 -4.25
C ASP A 71 -8.73 14.29 -4.49
N ALA A 72 -9.54 14.71 -3.51
CA ALA A 72 -10.29 15.96 -3.55
C ALA A 72 -9.35 17.17 -3.56
N GLN A 73 -8.29 17.16 -2.74
CA GLN A 73 -7.30 18.23 -2.72
C GLN A 73 -6.56 18.36 -4.05
N ILE A 74 -6.17 17.23 -4.66
CA ILE A 74 -5.54 17.22 -5.98
C ILE A 74 -6.46 17.88 -7.01
N LYS A 75 -7.74 17.48 -7.05
CA LYS A 75 -8.73 18.06 -7.96
C LYS A 75 -8.99 19.54 -7.71
N ALA A 76 -9.00 19.97 -6.45
CA ALA A 76 -9.16 21.38 -6.10
C ALA A 76 -8.00 22.22 -6.66
N ASN A 77 -6.76 21.73 -6.50
CA ASN A 77 -5.57 22.39 -7.04
C ASN A 77 -5.62 22.44 -8.58
N GLU A 78 -6.02 21.36 -9.25
CA GLU A 78 -6.16 21.33 -10.72
C GLU A 78 -7.18 22.36 -11.24
N LEU A 79 -8.28 22.58 -10.50
CA LEU A 79 -9.26 23.61 -10.84
C LEU A 79 -8.71 25.02 -10.59
N GLU A 80 -8.00 25.23 -9.49
CA GLU A 80 -7.35 26.51 -9.20
C GLU A 80 -6.31 26.88 -10.26
N ASP A 81 -5.51 25.92 -10.69
CA ASP A 81 -4.55 26.08 -11.79
C ASP A 81 -5.25 26.49 -13.10
N GLN A 82 -6.42 25.91 -13.39
CA GLN A 82 -7.21 26.30 -14.56
C GLN A 82 -7.76 27.72 -14.45
N VAL A 83 -8.25 28.11 -13.27
CA VAL A 83 -8.71 29.48 -12.99
C VAL A 83 -7.57 30.48 -13.16
N GLN A 84 -6.40 30.20 -12.59
CA GLN A 84 -5.23 31.07 -12.73
C GLN A 84 -4.78 31.19 -14.19
N LYS A 85 -4.80 30.10 -14.96
CA LYS A 85 -4.50 30.16 -16.40
C LYS A 85 -5.43 31.11 -17.15
N LEU A 86 -6.74 31.04 -16.89
CA LEU A 86 -7.72 31.95 -17.51
C LEU A 86 -7.47 33.41 -17.11
N LEU A 87 -7.26 33.69 -15.82
CA LEU A 87 -6.96 35.03 -15.32
C LEU A 87 -5.66 35.61 -15.90
N CYS A 88 -4.63 34.79 -16.10
CA CYS A 88 -3.38 35.21 -16.72
C CYS A 88 -3.55 35.60 -18.20
N VAL A 89 -4.45 34.94 -18.93
CA VAL A 89 -4.74 35.28 -20.34
C VAL A 89 -5.45 36.64 -20.44
N GLU A 90 -6.42 36.92 -19.57
CA GLU A 90 -7.11 38.22 -19.54
C GLU A 90 -6.17 39.39 -19.25
N ARG A 91 -5.13 39.17 -18.44
CA ARG A 91 -4.13 40.21 -18.10
C ARG A 91 -3.09 40.43 -19.21
N GLN A 92 -2.96 39.51 -20.15
CA GLN A 92 -2.01 39.61 -21.27
C GLN A 92 -2.63 40.27 -22.51
N THR A 93 -3.96 40.38 -22.61
CA THR A 93 -4.59 41.26 -23.59
C THR A 93 -4.43 42.71 -23.15
N PRO A 94 -3.65 43.56 -23.86
CA PRO A 94 -3.59 44.97 -23.52
C PRO A 94 -4.96 45.58 -23.73
N THR A 95 -5.50 46.23 -22.70
CA THR A 95 -6.58 47.21 -22.81
C THR A 95 -6.22 48.16 -23.94
N LYS A 96 -6.85 47.99 -25.11
CA LYS A 96 -6.71 48.94 -26.21
C LYS A 96 -7.34 50.25 -25.74
N ALA A 97 -6.49 51.22 -25.41
CA ALA A 97 -6.82 52.64 -25.42
C ALA A 97 -6.86 53.13 -26.88
#